data_AF-A0A914N7H2-F1
#
_entry.id   AF-A0A914N7H2-F1
#
_cell.length_a   1.000
_cell.length_b   1.000
_cell.length_c   1.000
_cell.angle_alpha   90.00
_cell.angle_beta   90.00
_cell.angle_gamma   90.00
#
_symmetry.space_group_name_H-M   'P 1'
#
loop_
_entity.id
_entity.type
_entity.pdbx_description
1 polymer ?
#
loop_
_entity_poly.entity_id
_entity_poly.type
_entity_poly.pdbx_seq_one_letter_code
_entity_poly.pdbx_strand_id
1 'polypeptide(L)'
;MGRSEAIGVWKYIGRLKDNWDKQIILLLVEIPQDYQYEFYTRFYEKVNCDNKQIIVLDLTGHDRIKDGYVFTLAPGKSLPSILFPLDGPGLPEWCRSRGCMIIMLVRRMDREDKLLLKRQDENCRPPTLQPCNIPTERVDLLSTPAERQQQSRLLDPRLDKNLTRHSKCYRPHHLFREMPHLFDDISAQFSSGDEEGLEEGELLQ
;
A
#
# COMPACT_ATOMS: atom_id res chain seq x y z
N MET A 1 13.42 -11.38 -15.25
CA MET A 1 12.89 -10.07 -14.80
C MET A 1 12.76 -9.14 -16.00
N GLY A 2 11.75 -8.28 -16.03
CA GLY A 2 11.56 -7.25 -17.06
C GLY A 2 11.71 -5.83 -16.51
N ARG A 3 11.61 -4.81 -17.36
CA ARG A 3 11.52 -3.40 -16.95
C ARG A 3 10.27 -2.77 -17.53
N SER A 4 9.67 -1.84 -16.78
CA SER A 4 8.52 -1.07 -17.22
C SER A 4 8.65 0.39 -16.79
N GLU A 5 7.99 1.28 -17.52
CA GLU A 5 7.96 2.70 -17.17
C GLU A 5 7.15 2.91 -15.88
N ALA A 6 7.77 3.56 -14.90
CA ALA A 6 7.21 3.84 -13.58
C ALA A 6 5.86 4.54 -13.69
N ILE A 7 5.70 5.49 -14.62
CA ILE A 7 4.44 6.23 -14.78
C ILE A 7 3.28 5.31 -15.21
N GLY A 8 3.55 4.32 -16.06
CA GLY A 8 2.58 3.34 -16.50
C GLY A 8 2.16 2.44 -15.36
N VAL A 9 3.13 1.94 -14.59
CA VAL A 9 2.89 1.14 -13.39
C VAL A 9 2.09 1.93 -12.36
N TRP A 10 2.45 3.17 -12.05
CA TRP A 10 1.70 3.99 -11.09
C TRP A 10 0.26 4.24 -11.56
N LYS A 11 0.03 4.55 -12.85
CA LYS A 11 -1.35 4.67 -13.38
C LYS A 11 -2.13 3.36 -13.23
N TYR A 12 -1.50 2.22 -13.50
CA TYR A 12 -2.10 0.90 -13.31
C TYR A 12 -2.47 0.64 -11.85
N ILE A 13 -1.54 0.85 -10.92
CA ILE A 13 -1.77 0.73 -9.48
C ILE A 13 -2.90 1.64 -9.01
N GLY A 14 -3.00 2.86 -9.54
CA GLY A 14 -4.11 3.77 -9.25
C GLY A 14 -5.47 3.17 -9.57
N ARG A 15 -5.61 2.58 -10.75
CA ARG A 15 -6.85 1.91 -11.16
C ARG A 15 -7.16 0.67 -10.32
N LEU A 16 -6.14 -0.01 -9.80
CA LEU A 16 -6.32 -1.19 -8.96
C LEU A 16 -6.87 -0.86 -7.57
N LYS A 17 -6.63 0.33 -7.04
CA LYS A 17 -7.12 0.71 -5.70
C LYS A 17 -8.64 0.77 -5.61
N ASP A 18 -9.30 1.06 -6.73
CA ASP A 18 -10.75 1.05 -6.82
C ASP A 18 -11.33 -0.38 -6.93
N ASN A 19 -10.47 -1.38 -7.18
CA ASN A 19 -10.86 -2.77 -7.34
C ASN A 19 -10.75 -3.55 -6.02
N TRP A 20 -11.89 -3.98 -5.49
CA TRP A 20 -12.01 -4.69 -4.20
C TRP A 20 -11.57 -6.17 -4.24
N ASP A 21 -11.11 -6.65 -5.39
CA ASP A 21 -10.69 -8.03 -5.62
C ASP A 21 -9.17 -8.18 -5.75
N LYS A 22 -8.43 -7.08 -5.53
CA LYS A 22 -6.97 -7.04 -5.52
C LYS A 22 -6.48 -6.37 -4.24
N GLN A 23 -5.30 -6.77 -3.81
CA GLN A 23 -4.62 -6.21 -2.65
C GLN A 23 -3.21 -5.82 -3.07
N ILE A 24 -2.79 -4.63 -2.66
CA ILE A 24 -1.42 -4.15 -2.88
C ILE A 24 -0.66 -4.36 -1.58
N ILE A 25 0.45 -5.07 -1.63
CA ILE A 25 1.32 -5.37 -0.50
C ILE A 25 2.69 -4.78 -0.78
N LEU A 26 3.24 -4.05 0.20
CA LEU A 26 4.59 -3.50 0.13
C LEU A 26 5.49 -4.25 1.10
N LEU A 27 6.61 -4.76 0.59
CA LEU A 27 7.65 -5.42 1.36
C LEU A 27 8.92 -4.60 1.25
N LEU A 28 9.55 -4.32 2.39
CA LEU A 28 10.81 -3.60 2.46
C LEU A 28 11.96 -4.61 2.40
N VAL A 29 12.93 -4.35 1.53
CA VAL A 29 14.17 -5.14 1.49
C VAL A 29 15.17 -4.48 2.43
N GLU A 30 15.48 -5.18 3.52
CA GLU A 30 16.49 -4.74 4.48
C GLU A 30 17.88 -4.75 3.82
N ILE A 31 18.72 -3.79 4.22
CA ILE A 31 20.09 -3.70 3.75
C ILE A 31 20.89 -4.85 4.37
N PRO A 32 21.40 -5.81 3.57
CA PRO A 32 22.17 -6.92 4.11
C PRO A 32 23.51 -6.42 4.69
N GLN A 33 24.02 -7.08 5.72
CA GLN A 33 25.31 -6.73 6.35
C GLN A 33 26.47 -7.62 5.87
N ASP A 34 26.19 -8.58 5.01
CA ASP A 34 27.11 -9.62 4.58
C ASP A 34 27.64 -9.38 3.16
N TYR A 35 28.12 -10.44 2.51
CA TYR A 35 28.62 -10.42 1.14
C TYR A 35 27.57 -9.96 0.11
N GLN A 36 26.28 -9.96 0.46
CA GLN A 36 25.21 -9.49 -0.43
C GLN A 36 25.07 -7.97 -0.44
N TYR A 37 25.76 -7.24 0.46
CA TYR A 37 25.71 -5.78 0.54
C TYR A 37 26.13 -5.08 -0.77
N GLU A 38 27.20 -5.55 -1.40
CA GLU A 38 27.72 -4.97 -2.64
C GLU A 38 26.71 -5.18 -3.78
N PHE A 39 26.11 -6.38 -3.86
CA PHE A 39 25.07 -6.68 -4.81
C PHE A 39 23.81 -5.81 -4.61
N TYR A 40 23.34 -5.70 -3.37
CA TYR A 40 22.22 -4.83 -3.00
C TYR A 40 22.47 -3.39 -3.45
N THR A 41 23.65 -2.85 -3.16
CA THR A 41 24.00 -1.45 -3.45
C THR A 41 24.06 -1.20 -4.95
N ARG A 42 24.74 -2.07 -5.71
CA ARG A 42 24.80 -1.96 -7.18
C ARG A 42 23.42 -2.03 -7.81
N PHE A 43 22.58 -2.95 -7.35
CA PHE A 43 21.22 -3.09 -7.87
C PHE A 43 20.37 -1.86 -7.54
N TYR A 44 20.44 -1.39 -6.29
CA TYR A 44 19.76 -0.18 -5.84
C TYR A 44 20.17 1.02 -6.69
N GLU A 45 21.46 1.25 -6.91
CA GLU A 45 21.95 2.36 -7.74
C GLU A 45 21.45 2.26 -9.18
N LYS A 46 21.52 1.06 -9.78
CA LYS A 46 21.04 0.80 -11.15
C LYS A 46 19.57 1.16 -11.33
N VAL A 47 18.70 0.78 -10.40
CA VAL A 47 17.26 1.08 -10.46
C VAL A 47 16.98 2.54 -10.09
N ASN A 48 17.69 3.08 -9.11
CA ASN A 48 17.47 4.44 -8.60
C ASN A 48 17.97 5.54 -9.55
N CYS A 49 18.98 5.25 -10.38
CA CYS A 49 19.50 6.19 -11.37
C CYS A 49 18.45 6.60 -12.41
N ASP A 50 17.58 5.68 -12.82
CA ASP A 50 16.61 5.98 -13.87
C ASP A 50 15.37 6.69 -13.31
N ASN A 51 14.89 6.35 -12.10
CA ASN A 51 13.65 6.83 -11.46
C ASN A 51 12.36 6.72 -12.31
N LYS A 52 12.50 6.43 -13.61
CA LYS A 52 11.45 6.21 -14.60
C LYS A 52 11.25 4.72 -14.86
N GLN A 53 12.10 3.84 -14.34
CA GLN A 53 11.97 2.40 -14.52
C GLN A 53 11.63 1.71 -13.20
N ILE A 54 10.75 0.72 -13.31
CA ILE A 54 10.40 -0.23 -12.25
C ILE A 54 10.71 -1.62 -12.79
N ILE A 55 11.30 -2.47 -11.96
CA ILE A 55 11.58 -3.85 -12.33
C ILE A 55 10.31 -4.67 -12.17
N VAL A 56 10.00 -5.51 -13.16
CA VAL A 56 8.88 -6.44 -13.14
C VAL A 56 9.40 -7.83 -12.77
N LEU A 57 8.82 -8.38 -11.71
CA LEU A 57 9.11 -9.72 -11.22
C LEU A 57 8.34 -10.75 -12.04
N ASP A 58 9.00 -11.86 -12.35
CA ASP A 58 8.33 -13.03 -12.91
C ASP A 58 7.76 -13.87 -11.76
N LEU A 59 6.44 -13.88 -11.61
CA LEU A 59 5.73 -14.60 -10.55
C LEU A 59 4.75 -15.62 -11.13
N THR A 60 5.05 -16.15 -12.32
CA THR A 60 4.20 -17.11 -13.05
C THR A 60 3.86 -18.38 -12.26
N GLY A 61 4.68 -18.76 -11.28
CA GLY A 61 4.43 -19.89 -10.37
C GLY A 61 3.49 -19.60 -9.19
N HIS A 62 3.00 -18.36 -9.03
CA HIS A 62 2.18 -17.96 -7.88
C HIS A 62 0.77 -17.55 -8.29
N ASP A 63 -0.19 -18.48 -8.25
CA ASP A 63 -1.59 -18.25 -8.65
C ASP A 63 -2.29 -17.08 -7.94
N ARG A 64 -1.87 -16.78 -6.71
CA ARG A 64 -2.43 -15.69 -5.89
C ARG A 64 -1.80 -14.33 -6.18
N ILE A 65 -0.63 -14.28 -6.80
CA ILE A 65 0.01 -13.01 -7.18
C ILE A 65 -0.28 -12.74 -8.65
N LYS A 66 -0.86 -11.58 -8.93
CA LYS A 66 -1.13 -11.12 -10.29
C LYS A 66 0.13 -10.50 -10.90
N ASP A 67 0.74 -9.57 -10.18
CA ASP A 67 1.88 -8.79 -10.65
C ASP A 67 2.84 -8.53 -9.48
N GLY A 68 4.14 -8.43 -9.78
CA GLY A 68 5.17 -8.08 -8.82
C GLY A 68 6.13 -7.04 -9.39
N TYR A 69 6.47 -6.06 -8.57
CA TYR A 69 7.29 -4.93 -8.97
C TYR A 69 8.37 -4.64 -7.94
N VAL A 70 9.52 -4.12 -8.38
CA VAL A 70 10.57 -3.61 -7.49
C VAL A 70 10.90 -2.19 -7.90
N PHE A 71 10.86 -1.29 -6.92
CA PHE A 71 11.27 0.09 -7.09
C PHE A 71 12.13 0.54 -5.92
N THR A 72 12.91 1.59 -6.15
CA THR A 72 13.78 2.19 -5.13
C THR A 72 13.16 3.47 -4.59
N LEU A 73 13.45 3.75 -3.33
CA LEU A 73 13.15 5.02 -2.70
C LEU A 73 14.46 5.69 -2.31
N ALA A 74 14.77 6.83 -2.94
CA ALA A 74 15.97 7.60 -2.61
C ALA A 74 15.91 8.21 -1.20
N PRO A 75 17.07 8.48 -0.57
CA PRO A 75 17.12 9.18 0.73
C PRO A 75 16.27 10.45 0.74
N GLY A 76 15.48 10.64 1.79
CA GLY A 76 14.61 11.80 1.97
C GLY A 76 13.39 11.86 1.04
N LYS A 77 13.21 10.90 0.13
CA LYS A 77 12.00 10.83 -0.71
C LYS A 77 10.86 10.16 0.04
N SER A 78 9.66 10.68 -0.17
CA SER A 78 8.42 10.06 0.30
C SER A 78 7.93 9.01 -0.69
N LEU A 79 7.17 8.04 -0.21
CA LEU A 79 6.43 7.13 -1.09
C LEU A 79 5.52 7.91 -2.05
N PRO A 80 5.29 7.38 -3.26
CA PRO A 80 4.25 7.89 -4.15
C PRO A 80 2.91 8.02 -3.41
N SER A 81 2.26 9.18 -3.52
CA SER A 81 0.97 9.48 -2.86
C SER A 81 -0.11 8.43 -3.17
N ILE A 82 0.00 7.80 -4.33
CA ILE A 82 -0.90 6.72 -4.75
C ILE A 82 -0.88 5.50 -3.84
N LEU A 83 0.19 5.27 -3.09
CA LEU A 83 0.29 4.14 -2.16
C LEU A 83 -0.38 4.43 -0.81
N PHE A 84 -0.86 5.66 -0.58
CA PHE A 84 -1.51 6.04 0.68
C PHE A 84 -3.04 5.82 0.64
N PRO A 85 -3.67 5.57 1.81
CA PRO A 85 -3.06 5.37 3.12
C PRO A 85 -2.30 4.04 3.20
N LEU A 86 -1.19 4.03 3.94
CA LEU A 86 -0.45 2.80 4.23
C LEU A 86 -1.11 2.09 5.41
N ASP A 87 -1.30 0.79 5.25
CA ASP A 87 -1.88 -0.06 6.27
C ASP A 87 -0.80 -0.97 6.87
N GLY A 88 -0.05 -0.42 7.83
CA GLY A 88 1.08 -1.11 8.44
C GLY A 88 2.02 -0.18 9.22
N PRO A 89 3.23 -0.64 9.58
CA PRO A 89 4.20 0.15 10.35
C PRO A 89 4.73 1.37 9.59
N GLY A 90 4.43 1.49 8.30
CA GLY A 90 4.93 2.55 7.43
C GLY A 90 6.41 2.35 7.09
N LEU A 91 7.06 3.43 6.66
CA LEU A 91 8.49 3.41 6.36
C LEU A 91 9.33 3.59 7.63
N PRO A 92 10.30 2.69 7.89
CA PRO A 92 11.24 2.85 8.99
C PRO A 92 12.22 4.00 8.73
N GLU A 93 12.79 4.54 9.81
CA GLU A 93 13.69 5.71 9.74
C GLU A 93 14.97 5.45 8.94
N TRP A 94 15.50 4.21 9.00
CA TRP A 94 16.67 3.84 8.21
C TRP A 94 16.40 3.91 6.69
N CYS A 95 15.19 3.55 6.24
CA CYS A 95 14.84 3.66 4.81
C CYS A 95 14.77 5.13 4.39
N ARG A 96 14.25 6.02 5.24
CA ARG A 96 14.20 7.45 4.92
C ARG A 96 15.59 8.07 4.84
N SER A 97 16.51 7.68 5.71
CA SER A 97 17.85 8.25 5.77
C SER A 97 18.82 7.68 4.73
N ARG A 98 18.72 6.38 4.41
CA ARG A 98 19.66 5.68 3.52
C ARG A 98 19.09 5.33 2.14
N GLY A 99 17.79 5.50 1.97
CA GLY A 99 17.07 4.91 0.85
C GLY A 99 16.81 3.42 1.08
N CYS A 100 15.88 2.85 0.33
CA CYS A 100 15.60 1.42 0.38
C CYS A 100 14.99 0.89 -0.91
N MET A 101 15.10 -0.42 -1.11
CA MET A 101 14.35 -1.14 -2.13
C MET A 101 13.02 -1.64 -1.57
N ILE A 102 11.98 -1.53 -2.40
CA ILE A 102 10.61 -1.92 -2.05
C ILE A 102 10.09 -2.86 -3.11
N ILE A 103 9.63 -4.03 -2.66
CA ILE A 103 8.89 -4.98 -3.49
C ILE A 103 7.39 -4.67 -3.31
N MET A 104 6.69 -4.44 -4.41
CA MET A 104 5.26 -4.24 -4.45
C MET A 104 4.60 -5.43 -5.13
N LEU A 105 3.68 -6.08 -4.43
CA LEU A 105 2.94 -7.24 -4.93
C LEU A 105 1.48 -6.89 -5.10
N VAL A 106 0.90 -7.29 -6.23
CA VAL A 106 -0.53 -7.23 -6.49
C VAL A 106 -1.10 -8.64 -6.28
N ARG A 107 -1.74 -8.87 -5.14
CA ARG A 107 -2.37 -10.15 -4.79
C ARG A 107 -3.84 -10.18 -5.18
N ARG A 108 -4.33 -11.33 -5.64
CA ARG A 108 -5.76 -11.61 -5.85
C ARG A 108 -6.40 -11.96 -4.51
N MET A 109 -7.43 -11.21 -4.12
CA MET A 109 -8.17 -11.48 -2.88
C MET A 109 -9.09 -12.67 -3.08
N ASP A 110 -8.97 -13.68 -2.23
CA ASP A 110 -9.86 -14.83 -2.24
C ASP A 110 -11.17 -14.55 -1.46
N ARG A 111 -12.04 -15.57 -1.36
CA ARG A 111 -13.31 -15.43 -0.63
C ARG A 111 -13.09 -15.22 0.87
N GLU A 112 -12.08 -15.86 1.45
CA GLU A 112 -11.78 -15.78 2.88
C GLU A 112 -11.22 -14.41 3.25
N ASP A 113 -10.30 -13.87 2.43
CA ASP A 113 -9.79 -12.51 2.55
C ASP A 113 -10.93 -11.48 2.56
N LYS A 114 -11.89 -11.63 1.65
CA LYS A 114 -13.08 -10.76 1.58
C LYS A 114 -13.96 -10.88 2.82
N LEU A 115 -14.07 -12.08 3.40
CA LEU A 115 -14.83 -12.28 4.65
C LEU A 115 -14.10 -11.69 5.85
N LEU A 116 -12.78 -11.81 5.91
CA LEU A 116 -11.97 -11.19 6.98
C LEU A 116 -12.07 -9.67 6.94
N LEU A 117 -12.01 -9.08 5.74
CA LEU A 117 -12.20 -7.63 5.56
C LEU A 117 -13.59 -7.18 6.05
N LYS A 118 -14.64 -7.95 5.73
CA LYS A 118 -16.01 -7.67 6.22
C LYS A 118 -16.11 -7.77 7.75
N ARG A 119 -15.49 -8.78 8.37
CA ARG A 119 -15.48 -8.92 9.84
C ARG A 119 -14.76 -7.77 10.53
N GLN A 120 -13.66 -7.28 9.96
CA GLN A 120 -12.96 -6.10 10.48
C GLN A 120 -13.84 -4.85 10.40
N ASP A 121 -14.57 -4.67 9.29
CA ASP A 121 -15.50 -3.53 9.14
C ASP A 121 -16.61 -3.53 10.18
N GLU A 122 -17.10 -4.71 10.55
CA GLU A 122 -18.11 -4.86 11.60
C GLU A 122 -17.55 -4.54 12.98
N ASN A 123 -16.31 -4.96 13.27
CA ASN A 123 -15.65 -4.69 14.55
C ASN A 123 -15.20 -3.23 14.72
N CYS A 124 -14.96 -2.49 13.64
CA CYS A 124 -14.58 -1.07 13.68
C CYS A 124 -15.78 -0.12 13.65
N ARG A 125 -17.01 -0.62 13.53
CA ARG A 125 -18.19 0.25 13.72
C ARG A 125 -18.28 0.61 15.20
N PRO A 126 -18.33 1.92 15.55
CA PRO A 126 -18.64 2.29 16.92
C PRO A 126 -19.97 1.64 17.31
N PRO A 127 -20.13 1.19 18.58
CA PRO A 127 -21.42 0.74 19.06
C PRO A 127 -22.43 1.82 18.71
N THR A 128 -23.47 1.47 17.96
CA THR A 128 -24.56 2.39 17.68
C THR A 128 -25.04 2.88 19.05
N LEU A 129 -24.72 4.13 19.38
CA LEU A 129 -25.25 4.78 20.57
C LEU A 129 -26.75 4.65 20.44
N GLN A 130 -27.35 3.76 21.23
CA GLN A 130 -28.79 3.73 21.34
C GLN A 130 -29.20 5.16 21.70
N PRO A 131 -30.22 5.75 21.04
CA PRO A 131 -30.71 7.06 21.42
C PRO A 131 -31.06 6.99 22.89
N CYS A 132 -30.22 7.64 23.70
CA CYS A 132 -30.45 7.79 25.12
C CYS A 132 -31.68 8.68 25.20
N ASN A 133 -32.83 8.09 25.55
CA ASN A 133 -34.05 8.81 25.85
C ASN A 133 -33.81 9.61 27.13
N ILE A 134 -33.11 10.73 27.03
CA ILE A 134 -32.97 11.70 28.10
C ILE A 134 -34.23 12.58 28.03
N PRO A 135 -35.09 12.60 29.06
CA PRO A 135 -36.18 13.57 29.13
C PRO A 135 -35.58 14.97 29.17
N THR A 136 -35.93 15.79 28.18
CA THR A 136 -35.54 17.20 28.12
C THR A 136 -36.28 17.97 29.22
N GLU A 137 -35.66 18.11 30.39
CA GLU A 137 -36.02 19.20 31.30
C GLU A 137 -35.46 20.51 30.73
N ARG A 138 -36.38 21.44 30.49
CA ARG A 138 -36.10 22.78 29.99
C ARG A 138 -35.27 23.55 31.01
N VAL A 139 -34.08 23.97 30.61
CA VAL A 139 -33.40 25.12 31.21
C VAL A 139 -33.36 26.20 30.15
N ASP A 140 -34.34 27.10 30.21
CA ASP A 140 -34.40 28.33 29.43
C ASP A 140 -33.40 29.32 30.02
N LEU A 141 -32.25 29.56 29.37
CA LEU A 141 -31.50 30.81 29.55
C LEU A 141 -30.91 31.29 28.21
N LEU A 142 -31.50 32.40 27.77
CA LEU A 142 -31.10 33.41 26.79
C LEU A 142 -29.87 33.14 25.90
N SER A 143 -30.12 33.04 24.59
CA SER A 143 -29.14 33.43 23.56
C SER A 143 -29.88 34.09 22.41
N THR A 144 -29.35 35.23 21.94
CA THR A 144 -30.02 36.14 20.99
C THR A 144 -30.11 35.56 19.56
N PRO A 145 -31.03 36.04 18.71
CA PRO A 145 -31.32 35.42 17.41
C PRO A 145 -30.19 35.55 16.37
N ALA A 146 -29.25 36.49 16.56
CA ALA A 146 -28.24 36.83 15.56
C ALA A 146 -27.04 35.85 15.51
N GLU A 147 -26.74 35.14 16.61
CA GLU A 147 -25.60 34.22 16.66
C GLU A 147 -25.90 32.82 16.09
N ARG A 148 -27.18 32.46 15.89
CA ARG A 148 -27.56 31.13 15.38
C ARG A 148 -27.29 30.92 13.89
N GLN A 149 -27.12 31.98 13.10
CA GLN A 149 -26.92 31.85 11.65
C GLN A 149 -25.45 31.71 11.21
N GLN A 150 -24.48 31.93 12.10
CA GLN A 150 -23.06 31.87 11.74
C GLN A 150 -22.36 30.55 12.09
N GLN A 151 -22.90 29.75 13.01
CA GLN A 151 -22.32 28.46 13.41
C GLN A 151 -22.80 27.25 12.60
N SER A 152 -23.80 27.41 11.73
CA SER A 152 -24.40 26.31 10.95
C SER A 152 -23.84 26.16 9.52
N ARG A 153 -22.78 26.90 9.15
CA ARG A 153 -22.17 26.87 7.81
C ARG A 153 -20.78 26.25 7.73
N LEU A 154 -20.26 25.64 8.79
CA LEU A 154 -18.86 25.17 8.81
C LEU A 154 -18.62 23.68 9.10
N LEU A 155 -19.65 22.84 9.03
CA LEU A 155 -19.48 21.38 9.04
C LEU A 155 -20.57 20.75 8.18
N ASP A 156 -20.28 20.47 6.91
CA ASP A 156 -21.09 19.55 6.11
C ASP A 156 -20.72 18.11 6.52
N PRO A 157 -21.58 17.35 7.22
CA PRO A 157 -21.27 16.00 7.69
C PRO A 157 -21.29 14.95 6.56
N ARG A 158 -21.51 15.38 5.30
CA ARG A 158 -21.65 14.49 4.15
C ARG A 158 -20.38 14.33 3.33
N LEU A 159 -19.32 15.09 3.62
CA LEU A 159 -18.10 15.09 2.82
C LEU A 159 -16.88 14.52 3.56
N ASP A 160 -17.01 13.41 4.31
CA ASP A 160 -15.80 12.76 4.86
C ASP A 160 -15.95 11.27 5.22
N LYS A 161 -17.01 10.59 4.75
CA LYS A 161 -17.22 9.17 5.10
C LYS A 161 -16.45 8.19 4.22
N ASN A 162 -15.89 8.66 3.10
CA ASN A 162 -15.18 7.82 2.15
C ASN A 162 -13.65 7.90 2.28
N LEU A 163 -13.09 8.99 2.83
CA LEU A 163 -11.63 9.13 2.95
C LEU A 163 -11.04 8.35 4.15
N THR A 164 -11.79 8.20 5.24
CA THR A 164 -11.30 7.56 6.48
C THR A 164 -11.40 6.03 6.49
N ARG A 165 -11.99 5.41 5.45
CA ARG A 165 -12.32 3.97 5.45
C ARG A 165 -11.21 3.03 4.97
N HIS A 166 -10.02 3.53 4.62
CA HIS A 166 -9.04 2.74 3.86
C HIS A 166 -7.76 2.31 4.62
N SER A 167 -7.67 2.52 5.93
CA SER A 167 -6.58 1.94 6.74
C SER A 167 -7.14 0.73 7.52
N LYS A 168 -6.93 -0.49 7.02
CA LYS A 168 -7.46 -1.72 7.62
C LYS A 168 -6.44 -2.83 7.66
N CYS A 169 -5.81 -2.97 8.84
CA CYS A 169 -4.67 -3.83 9.14
C CYS A 169 -4.78 -5.24 8.52
N TYR A 170 -4.08 -5.47 7.41
CA TYR A 170 -3.77 -6.83 6.95
C TYR A 170 -2.40 -7.24 7.49
N ARG A 171 -2.38 -8.23 8.38
CA ARG A 171 -1.12 -8.74 8.94
C ARG A 171 -0.38 -9.56 7.88
N PRO A 172 0.90 -9.25 7.58
CA PRO A 172 1.69 -9.97 6.56
C PRO A 172 1.82 -11.48 6.81
N HIS A 173 1.63 -11.94 8.04
CA HIS A 173 1.84 -13.34 8.45
C HIS A 173 1.02 -14.37 7.65
N HIS A 174 -0.13 -14.00 7.07
CA HIS A 174 -0.91 -14.91 6.24
C HIS A 174 -0.28 -15.11 4.85
N LEU A 175 0.34 -14.07 4.28
CA LEU A 175 1.00 -14.12 2.99
C LEU A 175 2.14 -15.15 2.97
N PHE A 176 2.99 -15.09 3.99
CA PHE A 176 4.17 -15.96 4.11
C PHE A 176 3.82 -17.41 4.47
N ARG A 177 2.68 -17.63 5.13
CA ARG A 177 2.18 -18.99 5.38
C ARG A 177 1.62 -19.63 4.11
N GLU A 178 1.00 -18.84 3.24
CA GLU A 178 0.37 -19.32 2.01
C GLU A 178 1.36 -19.50 0.86
N MET A 179 2.48 -18.76 0.87
CA MET A 179 3.45 -18.76 -0.23
C MET A 179 4.90 -18.85 0.31
N PRO A 180 5.31 -20.02 0.83
CA PRO A 180 6.60 -20.19 1.50
C PRO A 180 7.80 -19.97 0.56
N HIS A 181 7.64 -20.25 -0.74
CA HIS A 181 8.72 -20.13 -1.73
C HIS A 181 8.80 -18.75 -2.41
N LEU A 182 7.80 -17.88 -2.20
CA LEU A 182 7.76 -16.57 -2.87
C LEU A 182 9.02 -15.73 -2.62
N PHE A 183 9.57 -15.80 -1.40
CA PHE A 183 10.80 -15.07 -1.10
C PHE A 183 12.02 -15.68 -1.79
N ASP A 184 12.11 -17.00 -1.83
CA ASP A 184 13.20 -17.71 -2.50
C ASP A 184 13.16 -17.47 -4.01
N ASP A 185 11.96 -17.49 -4.62
CA ASP A 185 11.75 -17.26 -6.05
C ASP A 185 12.07 -15.82 -6.46
N ILE A 186 11.68 -14.85 -5.62
CA ILE A 186 12.05 -13.44 -5.81
C ILE A 186 13.57 -13.28 -5.67
N SER A 187 14.18 -13.87 -4.63
CA SER A 187 15.61 -13.80 -4.37
C SER A 187 16.44 -14.45 -5.47
N ALA A 188 16.00 -15.59 -6.00
CA ALA A 188 16.63 -16.29 -7.11
C ALA A 188 16.69 -15.43 -8.38
N GLN A 189 15.63 -14.65 -8.66
CA GLN A 189 15.61 -13.75 -9.80
C GLN A 189 16.58 -12.57 -9.67
N PHE A 190 16.89 -12.15 -8.45
CA PHE A 190 17.94 -11.13 -8.24
C PHE A 190 19.32 -11.75 -8.47
N SER A 191 19.54 -12.96 -7.96
CA SER A 191 20.83 -13.67 -8.09
C SER A 191 21.14 -14.15 -9.51
N SER A 192 20.13 -14.42 -10.34
CA SER A 192 20.31 -14.90 -11.72
C SER A 192 20.43 -13.79 -12.77
N GLY A 193 20.41 -12.52 -12.34
CA GLY A 193 20.54 -11.37 -13.22
C GLY A 193 21.96 -11.18 -13.74
N ASP A 194 22.42 -12.06 -14.63
CA ASP A 194 23.60 -11.83 -15.47
C ASP A 194 23.39 -10.58 -16.36
N GLU A 195 24.47 -9.85 -16.59
CA GLU A 195 24.48 -8.47 -17.10
C GLU A 195 24.07 -8.27 -18.58
N GLU A 196 23.66 -9.31 -19.30
CA GLU A 196 23.39 -9.23 -20.73
C GLU A 196 21.94 -9.58 -21.08
N GLY A 197 21.21 -8.59 -21.60
CA GLY A 197 19.93 -8.82 -22.30
C GLY A 197 18.67 -8.74 -21.44
N LEU A 198 18.36 -7.57 -20.88
CA LEU A 198 17.02 -7.28 -20.34
C LEU A 198 16.19 -6.60 -21.42
N GLU A 199 15.56 -7.40 -22.28
CA GLU A 199 14.63 -6.92 -23.30
C GLU A 199 13.47 -6.14 -22.67
N GLU A 200 13.05 -5.07 -23.36
CA GLU A 200 11.87 -4.30 -23.02
C GLU A 200 10.64 -5.21 -23.08
N GLY A 201 10.13 -5.59 -21.91
CA GLY A 201 8.88 -6.33 -21.83
C GLY A 201 7.74 -5.43 -22.28
N GLU A 202 7.23 -5.65 -23.50
CA GLU A 202 5.98 -5.08 -23.98
C GLU A 202 4.85 -5.45 -23.02
N LEU A 203 4.42 -4.47 -22.21
CA LEU A 203 3.19 -4.59 -21.43
C LEU A 203 2.02 -4.18 -22.34
N LEU A 204 1.24 -5.21 -22.71
CA LEU A 204 -0.03 -5.25 -23.41
C LEU A 204 -0.89 -3.98 -23.36
N GLN A 205 -1.38 -3.58 -24.54
CA GLN A 205 -2.51 -2.65 -24.77
C GLN A 205 -3.81 -3.18 -24.18
#